data_AF-A0A350NS87-F1
#
_entry.id   AF-A0A350NS87-F1
#
_cell.length_a   1.000
_cell.length_b   1.000
_cell.length_c   1.000
_cell.angle_alpha   90.00
_cell.angle_beta   90.00
_cell.angle_gamma   90.00
#
_symmetry.space_group_name_H-M   'P 1'
#
loop_
_entity.id
_entity.type
_entity.pdbx_description
1 polymer ?
#
loop_
_entity_poly.entity_id
_entity_poly.type
_entity_poly.pdbx_seq_one_letter_code
_entity_poly.pdbx_strand_id
1 'polypeptide(L)'
;MPVGPTLHMILAEYGELFFGRGLPAFLLVIFLTAWIISRNRILERQMIGLNRKSLLAEVLESLAAGSLGGFLGTLIFIFLGISVDLTSSAIAALWAIVVILIMIDLRFACVSYAGGIVALLHLLIGWPDVNVAGLMAMVAVLHGVEALLIMFSGGRGAIPVYLKNPENEKLIGGFTLHKIWPIAAVIIMGQRSAGPGLLAAPGWWPLIKSDSVPVPGNALTYMMLPLMVVLAYSDLTITMRPGTKARRSGGLLALYSALLLALSILAGKTAFFAYLAAIFGTLGHEWVLAVSRRFETERQPIYTSNPDGLEVMDVIDGSPAAKMGIVSGDLITGI
;
A
#
# COMPACT_ATOMS: atom_id res chain seq x y z
N MET A 1 15.61 -22.31 10.34
CA MET A 1 14.96 -22.34 9.03
C MET A 1 16.04 -22.24 7.97
N PRO A 2 16.20 -23.24 7.09
CA PRO A 2 17.23 -23.23 6.07
C PRO A 2 16.87 -22.25 4.95
N VAL A 3 17.63 -21.15 4.82
CA VAL A 3 17.31 -20.03 3.90
C VAL A 3 17.19 -20.47 2.45
N GLY A 4 18.13 -21.29 1.95
CA GLY A 4 18.15 -21.73 0.54
C GLY A 4 16.87 -22.47 0.12
N PRO A 5 16.49 -23.57 0.80
CA PRO A 5 15.24 -24.27 0.54
C PRO A 5 13.99 -23.40 0.68
N THR A 6 13.96 -22.50 1.68
CA THR A 6 12.85 -21.54 1.84
C THR A 6 12.69 -20.64 0.62
N LEU A 7 13.79 -20.07 0.11
CA LEU A 7 13.76 -19.22 -1.08
C LEU A 7 13.29 -19.99 -2.32
N HIS A 8 13.67 -21.26 -2.47
CA HIS A 8 13.19 -22.09 -3.57
C HIS A 8 11.68 -22.29 -3.51
N MET A 9 11.12 -22.55 -2.33
CA MET A 9 9.66 -22.67 -2.17
C MET A 9 8.93 -21.36 -2.44
N ILE A 10 9.49 -20.23 -2.01
CA ILE A 10 8.94 -18.90 -2.33
C ILE A 10 8.88 -18.72 -3.85
N LEU A 11 9.99 -18.98 -4.55
CA LEU A 11 10.06 -18.82 -6.00
C LEU A 11 9.11 -19.77 -6.73
N ALA A 12 8.92 -21.00 -6.23
CA ALA A 12 7.92 -21.93 -6.76
C ALA A 12 6.49 -21.38 -6.62
N GLU A 13 6.13 -20.81 -5.46
CA GLU A 13 4.81 -20.18 -5.26
C GLU A 13 4.61 -18.93 -6.13
N TYR A 14 5.67 -18.15 -6.38
CA TYR A 14 5.61 -17.07 -7.38
C TYR A 14 5.37 -17.61 -8.80
N GLY A 15 5.96 -18.76 -9.15
CA GLY A 15 5.67 -19.46 -10.39
C GLY A 15 4.19 -19.84 -10.50
N GLU A 16 3.63 -20.42 -9.44
CA GLU A 16 2.20 -20.75 -9.36
C GLU A 16 1.30 -19.51 -9.42
N LEU A 17 1.72 -18.40 -8.82
CA LEU A 17 1.00 -17.14 -8.82
C LEU A 17 0.93 -16.52 -10.22
N PHE A 18 2.06 -16.45 -10.93
CA PHE A 18 2.14 -15.79 -12.24
C PHE A 18 1.75 -16.68 -13.41
N PHE A 19 1.99 -17.99 -13.33
CA PHE A 19 1.86 -18.92 -14.46
C PHE A 19 0.97 -20.13 -14.18
N GLY A 20 0.67 -20.42 -12.91
CA GLY A 20 -0.15 -21.57 -12.49
C GLY A 20 -1.53 -21.14 -12.01
N ARG A 21 -1.92 -21.65 -10.83
CA ARG A 21 -3.25 -21.42 -10.24
C ARG A 21 -3.62 -19.94 -10.04
N GLY A 22 -2.65 -19.05 -9.88
CA GLY A 22 -2.88 -17.62 -9.67
C GLY A 22 -3.08 -16.80 -10.94
N LEU A 23 -2.82 -17.36 -12.12
CA LEU A 23 -2.84 -16.65 -13.40
C LEU A 23 -4.15 -15.88 -13.65
N PRO A 24 -5.37 -16.42 -13.41
CA PRO A 24 -6.60 -15.67 -13.63
C PRO A 24 -6.70 -14.40 -12.76
N ALA A 25 -6.33 -14.50 -11.48
CA ALA A 25 -6.31 -13.35 -10.57
C ALA A 25 -5.24 -12.34 -10.97
N PHE A 26 -4.08 -12.82 -11.40
CA PHE A 26 -3.00 -11.96 -11.91
C PHE A 26 -3.42 -11.15 -13.13
N LEU A 27 -4.04 -11.79 -14.12
CA LEU A 27 -4.55 -11.11 -15.33
C LEU A 27 -5.63 -10.08 -14.99
N LEU A 28 -6.53 -10.40 -14.06
CA LEU A 28 -7.54 -9.46 -13.58
C LEU A 28 -6.88 -8.23 -12.93
N VAL A 29 -5.90 -8.44 -12.06
CA VAL A 29 -5.19 -7.35 -11.37
C VAL A 29 -4.40 -6.48 -12.37
N ILE A 30 -3.75 -7.08 -13.37
CA ILE A 30 -3.09 -6.32 -14.45
C ILE A 30 -4.12 -5.51 -15.23
N PHE A 31 -5.26 -6.09 -15.60
CA PHE A 31 -6.32 -5.39 -16.31
C PHE A 31 -6.83 -4.18 -15.52
N LEU A 32 -7.13 -4.35 -14.23
CA LEU A 32 -7.56 -3.27 -13.35
C LEU A 32 -6.49 -2.17 -13.22
N THR A 33 -5.22 -2.57 -13.10
CA THR A 33 -4.08 -1.64 -13.05
C THR A 33 -4.00 -0.83 -14.34
N ALA A 34 -4.07 -1.48 -15.50
CA ALA A 34 -4.04 -0.81 -16.79
C ALA A 34 -5.24 0.12 -16.99
N TRP A 35 -6.43 -0.26 -16.51
CA TRP A 35 -7.63 0.58 -16.57
C TRP A 35 -7.49 1.85 -15.72
N ILE A 36 -7.01 1.73 -14.48
CA ILE A 36 -6.79 2.86 -13.58
C ILE A 36 -5.71 3.80 -14.13
N ILE A 37 -4.59 3.26 -14.64
CA ILE A 37 -3.56 4.06 -15.30
C ILE A 37 -4.13 4.78 -16.53
N SER A 38 -4.96 4.11 -17.33
CA SER A 38 -5.60 4.74 -18.49
C SER A 38 -6.48 5.93 -18.12
N ARG A 39 -7.19 5.87 -16.99
CA ARG A 39 -7.96 7.01 -16.45
C ARG A 39 -7.05 8.18 -16.07
N ASN A 40 -5.96 7.92 -15.36
CA ASN A 40 -5.00 8.96 -14.97
C ASN A 40 -4.33 9.63 -16.17
N ARG A 41 -4.07 8.87 -17.24
CA ARG A 41 -3.53 9.40 -18.50
C ARG A 41 -4.46 10.38 -19.20
N ILE A 42 -5.78 10.23 -19.06
CA ILE A 42 -6.75 11.20 -19.59
C ILE A 42 -6.57 12.54 -18.88
N LEU A 43 -6.44 12.53 -17.55
CA LEU A 43 -6.19 13.74 -16.76
C LEU A 43 -4.84 14.37 -17.10
N GLU A 44 -3.78 13.57 -17.22
CA GLU A 44 -2.44 14.06 -17.61
C GLU A 44 -2.48 14.78 -18.95
N ARG A 45 -3.16 14.19 -19.95
CA ARG A 45 -3.29 14.79 -21.28
C ARG A 45 -4.15 16.05 -21.27
N GLN A 46 -5.17 16.13 -20.40
CA GLN A 46 -5.98 17.33 -20.25
C GLN A 46 -5.20 18.50 -19.62
N MET A 47 -4.32 18.21 -18.66
CA MET A 47 -3.55 19.24 -17.94
C MET A 47 -2.27 19.66 -18.67
N ILE A 48 -1.56 18.71 -19.29
CA ILE A 48 -0.22 18.92 -19.88
C ILE A 48 -0.27 18.92 -21.42
N GLY A 49 -1.36 18.43 -22.03
CA GLY A 49 -1.51 18.30 -23.49
C GLY A 49 -0.94 17.01 -24.08
N LEU A 50 -0.18 16.23 -23.32
CA LEU A 50 0.44 14.97 -23.74
C LEU A 50 0.53 13.96 -22.60
N ASN A 51 0.88 12.71 -22.93
CA ASN A 51 1.26 11.70 -21.96
C ASN A 51 2.78 11.50 -21.97
N ARG A 52 3.42 11.53 -20.79
CA ARG A 52 4.89 11.43 -20.70
C ARG A 52 5.42 10.05 -21.07
N LYS A 53 4.65 9.00 -20.78
CA LYS A 53 5.01 7.60 -21.01
C LYS A 53 3.95 6.89 -21.87
N SER A 54 4.28 5.71 -22.39
CA SER A 54 3.29 4.81 -22.99
C SER A 54 2.56 4.01 -21.91
N LEU A 55 1.34 3.55 -22.21
CA LEU A 55 0.52 2.81 -21.21
C LEU A 55 1.26 1.55 -20.75
N LEU A 56 1.87 0.84 -21.70
CA LEU A 56 2.65 -0.36 -21.43
C LEU A 56 3.83 -0.06 -20.49
N ALA A 57 4.57 1.03 -20.73
CA ALA A 57 5.70 1.38 -19.88
C ALA A 57 5.27 1.69 -18.44
N GLU A 58 4.15 2.40 -18.24
CA GLU A 58 3.62 2.69 -16.90
C GLU A 58 3.10 1.44 -16.18
N VAL A 59 2.38 0.56 -16.90
CA VAL A 59 1.90 -0.72 -16.34
C VAL A 59 3.09 -1.61 -15.95
N LEU A 60 4.12 -1.71 -16.80
CA LEU A 60 5.31 -2.51 -16.51
C LEU A 60 6.11 -1.93 -15.34
N GLU A 61 6.26 -0.60 -15.25
CA GLU A 61 6.93 0.04 -14.10
C GLU A 61 6.15 -0.21 -12.80
N SER A 62 4.83 -0.06 -12.83
CA SER A 62 3.93 -0.35 -11.71
C SER A 62 4.01 -1.80 -11.27
N LEU A 63 3.96 -2.74 -12.22
CA LEU A 63 4.06 -4.17 -11.97
C LEU A 63 5.44 -4.59 -11.44
N ALA A 64 6.52 -4.04 -12.01
CA ALA A 64 7.88 -4.31 -11.55
C ALA A 64 8.08 -3.82 -10.11
N ALA A 65 7.68 -2.57 -9.82
CA ALA A 65 7.76 -2.02 -8.48
C ALA A 65 6.87 -2.80 -7.48
N GLY A 66 5.64 -3.13 -7.88
CA GLY A 66 4.71 -3.88 -7.05
C GLY A 66 5.14 -5.32 -6.77
N SER A 67 5.74 -6.00 -7.76
CA SER A 67 6.30 -7.34 -7.59
C SER A 67 7.53 -7.32 -6.67
N LEU A 68 8.41 -6.33 -6.81
CA LEU A 68 9.54 -6.14 -5.89
C LEU A 68 9.06 -5.86 -4.47
N GLY A 69 8.07 -4.98 -4.31
CA GLY A 69 7.44 -4.69 -3.02
C GLY A 69 6.78 -5.92 -2.39
N GLY A 70 6.05 -6.70 -3.18
CA GLY A 70 5.42 -7.94 -2.73
C GLY A 70 6.41 -9.02 -2.36
N PHE A 71 7.55 -9.11 -3.06
CA PHE A 71 8.65 -9.98 -2.68
C PHE A 71 9.26 -9.56 -1.33
N LEU A 72 9.47 -8.27 -1.10
CA LEU A 72 9.91 -7.77 0.22
C LEU A 72 8.89 -8.11 1.31
N GLY A 73 7.59 -7.91 1.06
CA GLY A 73 6.52 -8.32 1.98
C GLY A 73 6.56 -9.82 2.29
N THR A 74 6.74 -10.65 1.27
CA THR A 74 6.89 -12.12 1.39
C THR A 74 8.03 -12.51 2.30
N LEU A 75 9.20 -11.88 2.13
CA LEU A 75 10.34 -12.13 3.01
C LEU A 75 10.00 -11.79 4.46
N ILE A 76 9.29 -10.69 4.70
CA ILE A 76 8.86 -10.30 6.05
C ILE A 76 7.88 -11.34 6.62
N PHE A 77 6.84 -11.73 5.88
CA PHE A 77 5.87 -12.74 6.34
C PHE A 77 6.54 -14.06 6.70
N ILE A 78 7.42 -14.56 5.82
CA ILE A 78 7.99 -15.89 5.97
C ILE A 78 9.11 -15.91 6.99
N PHE A 79 10.08 -14.99 6.93
CA PHE A 79 11.24 -15.02 7.82
C PHE A 79 10.92 -14.55 9.24
N LEU A 80 9.99 -13.60 9.42
CA LEU A 80 9.51 -13.29 10.77
C LEU A 80 8.51 -14.32 11.29
N GLY A 81 7.91 -15.12 10.40
CA GLY A 81 6.86 -16.06 10.78
C GLY A 81 5.62 -15.30 11.22
N ILE A 82 5.03 -14.56 10.30
CA ILE A 82 3.74 -13.89 10.52
C ILE A 82 2.68 -14.78 9.87
N SER A 83 2.04 -15.64 10.67
CA SER A 83 0.89 -16.42 10.22
C SER A 83 -0.34 -15.54 10.10
N VAL A 84 -1.03 -15.67 8.97
CA VAL A 84 -2.28 -14.94 8.69
C VAL A 84 -3.37 -15.96 8.44
N ASP A 85 -4.14 -16.25 9.49
CA ASP A 85 -5.22 -17.22 9.41
C ASP A 85 -6.52 -16.53 9.00
N LEU A 86 -6.85 -16.66 7.71
CA LEU A 86 -8.09 -16.15 7.15
C LEU A 86 -9.05 -17.31 6.91
N THR A 87 -9.98 -17.51 7.85
CA THR A 87 -11.09 -18.45 7.63
C THR A 87 -12.01 -17.94 6.53
N SER A 88 -12.82 -18.83 5.95
CA SER A 88 -13.83 -18.42 4.96
C SER A 88 -14.79 -17.36 5.51
N SER A 89 -15.09 -17.40 6.82
CA SER A 89 -15.91 -16.38 7.49
C SER A 89 -15.20 -15.02 7.57
N ALA A 90 -13.90 -15.00 7.86
CA ALA A 90 -13.10 -13.78 7.89
C ALA A 90 -12.99 -13.16 6.50
N ILE A 91 -12.73 -13.96 5.47
CA ILE A 91 -12.67 -13.49 4.08
C ILE A 91 -14.01 -12.88 3.66
N ALA A 92 -15.13 -13.57 3.94
CA ALA A 92 -16.46 -13.07 3.61
C ALA A 92 -16.77 -11.74 4.33
N ALA A 93 -16.43 -11.64 5.62
CA ALA A 93 -16.64 -10.43 6.40
C ALA A 93 -15.76 -9.26 5.93
N LEU A 94 -14.48 -9.51 5.61
CA LEU A 94 -13.59 -8.51 5.03
C LEU A 94 -14.19 -7.92 3.75
N TRP A 95 -14.63 -8.76 2.83
CA TRP A 95 -15.26 -8.31 1.59
C TRP A 95 -16.57 -7.56 1.83
N ALA A 96 -17.44 -8.07 2.70
CA ALA A 96 -18.70 -7.41 3.03
C ALA A 96 -18.46 -6.01 3.59
N ILE A 97 -17.51 -5.87 4.52
CA ILE A 97 -17.16 -4.58 5.13
C ILE A 97 -16.53 -3.65 4.10
N VAL A 98 -15.61 -4.11 3.25
CA VAL A 98 -15.05 -3.30 2.16
C VAL A 98 -16.16 -2.76 1.25
N VAL A 99 -17.13 -3.60 0.85
CA VAL A 99 -18.26 -3.16 0.01
C VAL A 99 -19.08 -2.08 0.71
N ILE A 100 -19.44 -2.28 1.98
CA ILE A 100 -20.20 -1.30 2.78
C ILE A 100 -19.43 0.02 2.87
N LEU A 101 -18.12 -0.04 3.16
CA LEU A 101 -17.26 1.14 3.27
C LEU A 101 -17.16 1.92 1.96
N ILE A 102 -17.01 1.22 0.83
CA ILE A 102 -16.96 1.84 -0.51
C ILE A 102 -18.29 2.51 -0.86
N MET A 103 -19.43 1.95 -0.41
CA MET A 103 -20.73 2.60 -0.59
C MET A 103 -20.86 3.93 0.16
N ILE A 104 -20.10 4.11 1.24
CA ILE A 104 -20.02 5.38 1.97
C ILE A 104 -19.08 6.33 1.22
N ASP A 105 -17.84 5.89 0.98
CA ASP A 105 -16.84 6.64 0.22
C ASP A 105 -15.72 5.68 -0.23
N LEU A 106 -15.29 5.79 -1.49
CA LEU A 106 -14.23 4.97 -2.06
C LEU A 106 -12.90 5.08 -1.27
N ARG A 107 -12.67 6.18 -0.54
CA ARG A 107 -11.50 6.37 0.32
C ARG A 107 -11.38 5.30 1.42
N PHE A 108 -12.49 4.66 1.80
CA PHE A 108 -12.52 3.66 2.86
C PHE A 108 -12.27 2.23 2.36
N ALA A 109 -11.91 2.04 1.09
CA ALA A 109 -11.55 0.75 0.52
C ALA A 109 -10.29 0.11 1.13
N CYS A 110 -9.52 0.86 1.93
CA CYS A 110 -8.25 0.39 2.47
C CYS A 110 -8.40 -0.80 3.43
N VAL A 111 -7.47 -1.75 3.35
CA VAL A 111 -7.44 -2.97 4.17
C VAL A 111 -7.31 -2.65 5.68
N SER A 112 -6.78 -1.48 6.03
CA SER A 112 -6.71 -1.02 7.43
C SER A 112 -8.09 -0.84 8.06
N TYR A 113 -9.06 -0.25 7.33
CA TYR A 113 -10.42 -0.06 7.81
C TYR A 113 -11.14 -1.41 7.96
N ALA A 114 -11.20 -2.18 6.87
CA ALA A 114 -11.91 -3.46 6.89
C ALA A 114 -11.27 -4.45 7.86
N GLY A 115 -9.95 -4.54 7.88
CA GLY A 115 -9.20 -5.40 8.79
C GLY A 115 -9.43 -5.04 10.25
N GLY A 116 -9.35 -3.75 10.61
CA GLY A 116 -9.56 -3.32 11.99
C GLY A 116 -11.00 -3.50 12.46
N ILE A 117 -11.99 -3.24 11.59
CA ILE A 117 -13.41 -3.51 11.91
C ILE A 117 -13.64 -5.01 12.10
N VAL A 118 -13.14 -5.86 11.18
CA VAL A 118 -13.23 -7.32 11.32
C VAL A 118 -12.59 -7.81 12.61
N ALA A 119 -11.40 -7.30 12.95
CA ALA A 119 -10.72 -7.62 14.20
C ALA A 119 -11.54 -7.20 15.42
N LEU A 120 -12.13 -5.99 15.41
CA LEU A 120 -12.99 -5.53 16.50
C LEU A 120 -14.26 -6.36 16.64
N LEU A 121 -14.91 -6.75 15.53
CA LEU A 121 -16.07 -7.64 15.57
C LEU A 121 -15.70 -8.99 16.19
N HIS A 122 -14.59 -9.60 15.77
CA HIS A 122 -14.10 -10.83 16.39
C HIS A 122 -13.86 -10.65 17.90
N LEU A 123 -13.21 -9.57 18.32
CA LEU A 123 -12.92 -9.32 19.73
C LEU A 123 -14.17 -9.03 20.59
N LEU A 124 -15.22 -8.45 20.01
CA LEU A 124 -16.42 -8.06 20.76
C LEU A 124 -17.47 -9.18 20.80
N ILE A 125 -17.65 -9.90 19.70
CA ILE A 125 -18.75 -10.87 19.53
C ILE A 125 -18.28 -12.26 19.08
N GLY A 126 -16.97 -12.47 18.90
CA GLY A 126 -16.39 -13.76 18.50
C GLY A 126 -16.59 -14.13 17.03
N TRP A 127 -17.10 -13.21 16.21
CA TRP A 127 -17.37 -13.44 14.79
C TRP A 127 -16.96 -12.22 13.94
N PRO A 128 -16.36 -12.41 12.76
CA PRO A 128 -15.94 -13.68 12.14
C PRO A 128 -14.76 -14.33 12.87
N ASP A 129 -14.48 -15.60 12.60
CA ASP A 129 -13.34 -16.31 13.19
C ASP A 129 -12.03 -15.89 12.49
N VAL A 130 -11.16 -15.15 13.20
CA VAL A 130 -9.94 -14.57 12.62
C VAL A 130 -8.83 -14.41 13.65
N ASN A 131 -7.60 -14.69 13.24
CA ASN A 131 -6.43 -14.36 14.04
C ASN A 131 -6.16 -12.85 13.96
N VAL A 132 -6.53 -12.12 15.02
CA VAL A 132 -6.41 -10.65 15.06
C VAL A 132 -4.96 -10.19 14.92
N ALA A 133 -4.02 -10.87 15.57
CA ALA A 133 -2.60 -10.53 15.51
C ALA A 133 -2.05 -10.64 14.07
N GLY A 134 -2.36 -11.73 13.37
CA GLY A 134 -1.98 -12.01 12.00
C GLY A 134 -2.65 -11.07 11.01
N LEU A 135 -3.95 -10.80 11.18
CA LEU A 135 -4.67 -9.84 10.34
C LEU A 135 -4.09 -8.42 10.47
N MET A 136 -3.83 -7.95 11.69
CA MET A 136 -3.24 -6.62 11.91
C MET A 136 -1.78 -6.55 11.47
N ALA A 137 -1.01 -7.64 11.63
CA ALA A 137 0.34 -7.72 11.07
C ALA A 137 0.34 -7.70 9.55
N MET A 138 -0.63 -8.36 8.89
CA MET A 138 -0.79 -8.27 7.44
C MET A 138 -1.05 -6.83 7.00
N VAL A 139 -1.96 -6.12 7.67
CA VAL A 139 -2.21 -4.68 7.42
C VAL A 139 -0.91 -3.89 7.57
N ALA A 140 -0.16 -4.12 8.65
CA ALA A 140 1.09 -3.42 8.92
C ALA A 140 2.15 -3.64 7.82
N VAL A 141 2.36 -4.90 7.41
CA VAL A 141 3.33 -5.27 6.37
C VAL A 141 2.93 -4.68 5.02
N LEU A 142 1.66 -4.77 4.62
CA LEU A 142 1.18 -4.21 3.35
C LEU A 142 1.38 -2.70 3.28
N HIS A 143 1.04 -1.95 4.34
CA HIS A 143 1.29 -0.51 4.38
C HIS A 143 2.78 -0.18 4.51
N GLY A 144 3.58 -1.07 5.10
CA GLY A 144 5.04 -0.91 5.17
C GLY A 144 5.67 -1.00 3.78
N VAL A 145 5.20 -1.96 2.98
CA VAL A 145 5.55 -2.08 1.55
C VAL A 145 5.06 -0.85 0.78
N GLU A 146 3.81 -0.41 1.01
CA GLU A 146 3.27 0.80 0.41
C GLU A 146 4.13 2.03 0.70
N ALA A 147 4.52 2.22 1.96
CA ALA A 147 5.34 3.31 2.41
C ALA A 147 6.68 3.38 1.65
N LEU A 148 7.34 2.22 1.45
CA LEU A 148 8.56 2.14 0.63
C LEU A 148 8.29 2.54 -0.82
N LEU A 149 7.23 1.99 -1.43
CA LEU A 149 6.86 2.29 -2.81
C LEU A 149 6.54 3.78 -3.02
N ILE A 150 5.85 4.40 -2.06
CA ILE A 150 5.59 5.84 -2.03
C ILE A 150 6.91 6.62 -1.95
N MET A 151 7.81 6.28 -1.02
CA MET A 151 9.07 7.02 -0.86
C MET A 151 9.96 6.98 -2.11
N PHE A 152 9.97 5.86 -2.84
CA PHE A 152 10.82 5.69 -4.03
C PHE A 152 10.18 6.11 -5.36
N SER A 153 8.85 5.96 -5.49
CA SER A 153 8.16 6.15 -6.76
C SER A 153 6.90 7.02 -6.68
N GLY A 154 6.40 7.34 -5.48
CA GLY A 154 5.15 8.09 -5.25
C GLY A 154 5.11 9.47 -5.89
N GLY A 155 6.25 10.16 -5.96
CA GLY A 155 6.36 11.50 -6.56
C GLY A 155 6.52 11.54 -8.08
N ARG A 156 6.77 10.39 -8.73
CA ARG A 156 7.04 10.33 -10.17
C ARG A 156 5.77 10.48 -10.98
N GLY A 157 5.80 11.25 -12.07
CA GLY A 157 4.62 11.41 -12.92
C GLY A 157 3.47 12.16 -12.24
N ALA A 158 3.79 13.02 -11.25
CA ALA A 158 2.82 13.93 -10.68
C ALA A 158 2.28 14.88 -11.76
N ILE A 159 0.98 15.18 -11.71
CA ILE A 159 0.31 15.98 -12.74
C ILE A 159 0.12 17.39 -12.16
N PRO A 160 0.62 18.45 -12.84
CA PRO A 160 0.38 19.82 -12.41
C PRO A 160 -1.12 20.13 -12.52
N VAL A 161 -1.66 20.80 -11.51
CA VAL A 161 -3.05 21.22 -11.42
C VAL A 161 -3.15 22.64 -10.88
N TYR A 162 -4.24 23.32 -11.22
CA TYR A 162 -4.58 24.62 -10.64
C TYR A 162 -5.81 24.47 -9.75
N LEU A 163 -5.74 25.06 -8.56
CA LEU A 163 -6.81 25.05 -7.58
C LEU A 163 -7.18 26.49 -7.25
N LYS A 164 -8.45 26.74 -6.96
CA LYS A 164 -8.90 28.04 -6.47
C LYS A 164 -8.71 28.09 -4.95
N ASN A 165 -8.00 29.10 -4.45
CA ASN A 165 -7.93 29.34 -3.01
C ASN A 165 -9.34 29.66 -2.48
N PRO A 166 -9.85 28.91 -1.49
CA PRO A 166 -11.18 29.16 -0.93
C PRO A 166 -11.34 30.54 -0.28
N GLU A 167 -10.26 31.13 0.24
CA GLU A 167 -10.33 32.38 1.01
C GLU A 167 -10.25 33.63 0.13
N ASN A 168 -9.37 33.63 -0.88
CA ASN A 168 -9.06 34.83 -1.67
C ASN A 168 -9.32 34.66 -3.17
N GLU A 169 -9.90 33.54 -3.57
CA GLU A 169 -10.28 33.21 -4.95
C GLU A 169 -9.13 33.15 -5.97
N LYS A 170 -7.88 33.35 -5.55
CA LYS A 170 -6.72 33.29 -6.45
C LYS A 170 -6.39 31.86 -6.85
N LEU A 171 -5.86 31.71 -8.06
CA LEU A 171 -5.35 30.43 -8.53
C LEU A 171 -4.04 30.08 -7.81
N ILE A 172 -3.97 28.85 -7.31
CA ILE A 172 -2.81 28.24 -6.68
C ILE A 172 -2.40 27.05 -7.55
N GLY A 173 -1.13 27.00 -7.91
CA GLY A 173 -0.55 25.83 -8.56
C GLY A 173 -0.30 24.70 -7.54
N GLY A 174 -0.52 23.47 -7.97
CA GLY A 174 -0.22 22.28 -7.20
C GLY A 174 0.04 21.08 -8.08
N PHE A 175 0.17 19.93 -7.43
CA PHE A 175 0.38 18.65 -8.09
C PHE A 175 -0.53 17.59 -7.48
N THR A 176 -1.19 16.82 -8.33
CA THR A 176 -1.83 15.57 -7.93
C THR A 176 -0.83 14.42 -8.09
N LEU A 177 -0.78 13.55 -7.08
CA LEU A 177 0.06 12.37 -7.05
C LEU A 177 -0.85 11.16 -7.06
N HIS A 178 -0.72 10.32 -8.09
CA HIS A 178 -1.48 9.08 -8.20
C HIS A 178 -0.55 7.94 -8.59
N LYS A 179 -0.52 6.89 -7.75
CA LYS A 179 0.17 5.64 -8.03
C LYS A 179 -0.68 4.46 -7.66
N ILE A 180 -0.44 3.39 -8.40
CA ILE A 180 -1.03 2.08 -8.17
C ILE A 180 0.10 1.07 -8.35
N TRP A 181 0.14 0.05 -7.51
CA TRP A 181 1.10 -1.04 -7.55
C TRP A 181 0.36 -2.36 -7.34
N PRO A 182 0.27 -3.22 -8.37
CA PRO A 182 -0.21 -4.58 -8.18
C PRO A 182 0.85 -5.37 -7.44
N ILE A 183 0.53 -5.79 -6.22
CA ILE A 183 1.41 -6.53 -5.33
C ILE A 183 1.13 -8.02 -5.50
N ALA A 184 2.21 -8.76 -5.78
CA ALA A 184 2.26 -10.20 -5.71
C ALA A 184 3.09 -10.60 -4.49
N ALA A 185 2.46 -11.13 -3.47
CA ALA A 185 3.12 -11.60 -2.25
C ALA A 185 2.79 -13.08 -1.99
N VAL A 186 3.57 -13.71 -1.11
CA VAL A 186 3.31 -15.03 -0.56
C VAL A 186 3.29 -14.90 0.96
N ILE A 187 2.19 -15.34 1.55
CA ILE A 187 1.98 -15.34 3.00
C ILE A 187 2.04 -16.78 3.54
N ILE A 188 2.07 -16.92 4.86
CA ILE A 188 1.97 -18.23 5.52
C ILE A 188 0.68 -18.33 6.32
N MET A 189 0.09 -19.51 6.34
CA MET A 189 -1.11 -19.84 7.09
C MET A 189 -0.93 -21.20 7.75
N GLY A 190 -1.41 -21.35 8.99
CA GLY A 190 -1.41 -22.64 9.66
C GLY A 190 -2.39 -23.62 9.00
N GLN A 191 -1.97 -24.89 8.89
CA GLN A 191 -2.79 -25.96 8.35
C GLN A 191 -2.97 -27.09 9.37
N ARG A 192 -4.15 -27.71 9.28
CA ARG A 192 -4.55 -28.82 10.15
C ARG A 192 -4.10 -30.19 9.62
N SER A 193 -3.44 -30.25 8.47
CA SER A 193 -3.12 -31.49 7.75
C SER A 193 -1.88 -32.21 8.29
N ALA A 194 -1.91 -33.55 8.18
CA ALA A 194 -0.79 -34.45 8.45
C ALA A 194 0.14 -34.52 7.22
N GLY A 195 1.01 -33.53 7.06
CA GLY A 195 2.07 -33.53 6.05
C GLY A 195 3.44 -33.41 6.73
N PRO A 196 4.54 -33.81 6.06
CA PRO A 196 5.87 -33.53 6.59
C PRO A 196 5.99 -32.01 6.76
N GLY A 197 6.12 -31.58 8.00
CA GLY A 197 6.13 -30.17 8.36
C GLY A 197 7.15 -29.40 7.53
N LEU A 198 6.65 -28.41 6.80
CA LEU A 198 7.48 -27.46 6.09
C LEU A 198 8.38 -26.75 7.12
N LEU A 199 9.69 -26.96 6.92
CA LEU A 199 10.82 -26.21 7.47
C LEU A 199 11.18 -26.54 8.92
N ALA A 200 12.43 -27.00 9.12
CA ALA A 200 13.10 -26.99 10.43
C ALA A 200 13.24 -25.52 10.89
N ALA A 201 12.20 -25.04 11.56
CA ALA A 201 12.10 -23.68 12.06
C ALA A 201 12.79 -23.58 13.44
N PRO A 202 13.44 -22.45 13.75
CA PRO A 202 13.98 -22.22 15.09
C PRO A 202 12.84 -22.08 16.11
N GLY A 203 13.11 -22.32 17.40
CA GLY A 203 12.06 -22.33 18.43
C GLY A 203 11.31 -21.00 18.65
N TRP A 204 11.84 -19.88 18.16
CA TRP A 204 11.16 -18.57 18.21
C TRP A 204 10.17 -18.37 17.06
N TRP A 205 10.23 -19.19 16.01
CA TRP A 205 9.39 -19.06 14.81
C TRP A 205 8.18 -19.98 14.90
N PRO A 206 6.98 -19.51 14.50
CA PRO A 206 6.68 -18.16 14.04
C PRO A 206 6.50 -17.14 15.16
N LEU A 207 6.77 -15.87 14.88
CA LEU A 207 6.59 -14.76 15.82
C LEU A 207 5.11 -14.50 16.11
N ILE A 208 4.25 -14.61 15.08
CA ILE A 208 2.80 -14.62 15.21
C ILE A 208 2.30 -15.99 14.78
N LYS A 209 1.79 -16.74 15.76
CA LYS A 209 1.34 -18.12 15.60
C LYS A 209 -0.03 -18.17 14.97
N SER A 210 -0.30 -19.28 14.28
CA SER A 210 -1.64 -19.63 13.84
C SER A 210 -2.49 -20.08 15.03
N ASP A 211 -3.78 -19.73 15.00
CA ASP A 211 -4.80 -20.21 15.96
C ASP A 211 -5.38 -21.57 15.54
N SER A 212 -4.93 -22.12 14.41
CA SER A 212 -5.37 -23.42 13.91
C SER A 212 -4.98 -24.53 14.87
N VAL A 213 -5.97 -25.30 15.34
CA VAL A 213 -5.73 -26.47 16.17
C VAL A 213 -5.34 -27.67 15.28
N PRO A 214 -4.11 -28.22 15.43
CA PRO A 214 -3.68 -29.40 14.68
C PRO A 214 -4.48 -30.64 15.11
N VAL A 215 -4.51 -31.66 14.24
CA VAL A 215 -5.08 -32.97 14.57
C VAL A 215 -4.31 -33.57 15.75
N PRO A 216 -4.97 -34.19 16.75
CA PRO A 216 -4.30 -34.83 17.87
C PRO A 216 -3.19 -35.79 17.42
N GLY A 217 -1.98 -35.64 17.99
CA GLY A 217 -0.81 -36.43 17.61
C GLY A 217 0.09 -35.80 16.54
N ASN A 218 -0.34 -34.70 15.91
CA ASN A 218 0.43 -34.01 14.86
C ASN A 218 0.92 -32.63 15.32
N ALA A 219 2.07 -32.22 14.78
CA ALA A 219 2.54 -30.85 14.88
C ALA A 219 1.77 -29.93 13.92
N LEU A 220 1.56 -28.69 14.32
CA LEU A 220 1.02 -27.64 13.44
C LEU A 220 2.01 -27.36 12.31
N THR A 221 1.52 -27.42 11.07
CA THR A 221 2.31 -27.13 9.87
C THR A 221 1.85 -25.83 9.24
N TYR A 222 2.71 -25.19 8.46
CA TYR A 222 2.40 -23.96 7.75
C TYR A 222 2.49 -24.20 6.24
N MET A 223 1.53 -23.65 5.50
CA MET A 223 1.56 -23.61 4.05
C MET A 223 1.87 -22.20 3.57
N MET A 224 2.41 -22.10 2.36
CA MET A 224 2.52 -20.84 1.64
C MET A 224 1.28 -20.61 0.77
N LEU A 225 0.80 -19.37 0.75
CA LEU A 225 -0.36 -18.97 -0.04
C LEU A 225 -0.04 -17.70 -0.84
N PRO A 226 -0.39 -17.65 -2.13
CA PRO A 226 -0.28 -16.43 -2.90
C PRO A 226 -1.29 -15.39 -2.39
N LEU A 227 -0.85 -14.14 -2.30
CA LEU A 227 -1.65 -12.98 -1.97
C LEU A 227 -1.49 -11.94 -3.07
N MET A 228 -2.57 -11.70 -3.81
CA MET A 228 -2.66 -10.65 -4.82
C MET A 228 -3.48 -9.49 -4.28
N VAL A 229 -2.86 -8.33 -4.16
CA VAL A 229 -3.51 -7.11 -3.67
C VAL A 229 -3.03 -5.91 -4.47
N VAL A 230 -3.83 -4.85 -4.49
CA VAL A 230 -3.48 -3.60 -5.16
C VAL A 230 -3.26 -2.55 -4.08
N LEU A 231 -2.06 -1.98 -4.04
CA LEU A 231 -1.74 -0.82 -3.20
C LEU A 231 -1.86 0.44 -4.06
N ALA A 232 -2.39 1.52 -3.49
CA ALA A 232 -2.65 2.73 -4.24
C ALA A 232 -2.38 3.97 -3.39
N TYR A 233 -1.60 4.88 -3.94
CA TYR A 233 -1.29 6.17 -3.34
C TYR A 233 -2.00 7.28 -4.11
N SER A 234 -2.73 8.12 -3.38
CA SER A 234 -3.39 9.30 -3.92
C SER A 234 -3.21 10.47 -2.96
N ASP A 235 -2.66 11.57 -3.46
CA ASP A 235 -2.38 12.75 -2.65
C ASP A 235 -2.39 14.02 -3.51
N LEU A 236 -2.45 15.16 -2.85
CA LEU A 236 -2.37 16.48 -3.45
C LEU A 236 -1.34 17.28 -2.69
N THR A 237 -0.54 18.07 -3.41
CA THR A 237 0.36 19.03 -2.78
C THR A 237 0.33 20.38 -3.46
N ILE A 238 0.20 21.42 -2.65
CA ILE A 238 0.35 22.83 -3.04
C ILE A 238 1.49 23.50 -2.28
N THR A 239 1.96 22.87 -1.21
CA THR A 239 2.98 23.42 -0.28
C THR A 239 4.35 22.77 -0.43
N MET A 240 4.47 21.70 -1.24
CA MET A 240 5.72 20.94 -1.41
C MET A 240 5.91 20.50 -2.86
N ARG A 241 7.16 20.20 -3.22
CA ARG A 241 7.45 19.47 -4.46
C ARG A 241 6.96 18.01 -4.35
N PRO A 242 6.50 17.37 -5.44
CA PRO A 242 5.93 16.01 -5.41
C PRO A 242 6.84 14.96 -4.76
N GLY A 243 8.15 14.99 -5.04
CA GLY A 243 9.10 14.06 -4.44
C GLY A 243 9.23 14.22 -2.92
N THR A 244 9.20 15.46 -2.42
CA THR A 244 9.25 15.74 -0.98
C THR A 244 7.95 15.32 -0.30
N LYS A 245 6.80 15.61 -0.93
CA LYS A 245 5.49 15.16 -0.46
C LYS A 245 5.44 13.65 -0.32
N ALA A 246 5.81 12.92 -1.37
CA ALA A 246 5.80 11.46 -1.37
C ALA A 246 6.70 10.88 -0.27
N ARG A 247 7.95 11.35 -0.14
CA ARG A 247 8.85 10.86 0.93
C ARG A 247 8.28 11.10 2.33
N ARG A 248 7.60 12.22 2.54
CA ARG A 248 6.97 12.54 3.82
C ARG A 248 5.75 11.67 4.11
N SER A 249 4.84 11.54 3.14
CA SER A 249 3.65 10.68 3.27
C SER A 249 4.07 9.22 3.49
N GLY A 250 5.05 8.73 2.73
CA GLY A 250 5.62 7.40 2.91
C GLY A 250 6.33 7.22 4.26
N GLY A 251 7.12 8.20 4.72
CA GLY A 251 7.76 8.13 6.03
C GLY A 251 6.77 8.09 7.20
N LEU A 252 5.68 8.85 7.11
CA LEU A 252 4.60 8.82 8.10
C LEU A 252 3.87 7.47 8.10
N LEU A 253 3.59 6.93 6.91
CA LEU A 253 2.98 5.61 6.77
C LEU A 253 3.89 4.49 7.27
N ALA A 254 5.21 4.59 7.05
CA ALA A 254 6.19 3.65 7.59
C ALA A 254 6.20 3.64 9.13
N LEU A 255 6.12 4.82 9.76
CA LEU A 255 6.01 4.92 11.22
C LEU A 255 4.74 4.24 11.73
N TYR A 256 3.59 4.50 11.09
CA TYR A 256 2.33 3.83 11.40
C TYR A 256 2.47 2.30 11.27
N SER A 257 3.02 1.81 10.17
CA SER A 257 3.24 0.38 9.94
C SER A 257 4.15 -0.26 10.97
N ALA A 258 5.25 0.40 11.36
CA ALA A 258 6.16 -0.11 12.37
C ALA A 258 5.48 -0.23 13.75
N LEU A 259 4.71 0.80 14.14
CA LEU A 259 3.96 0.80 15.39
C LEU A 259 2.86 -0.27 15.38
N LEU A 260 2.10 -0.40 14.29
CA LEU A 260 1.06 -1.41 14.16
C LEU A 260 1.64 -2.82 14.17
N LEU A 261 2.79 -3.06 13.51
CA LEU A 261 3.45 -4.36 13.53
C LEU A 261 3.90 -4.73 14.96
N ALA A 262 4.47 -3.78 15.70
CA ALA A 262 4.84 -4.00 17.09
C ALA A 262 3.62 -4.34 17.96
N LEU A 263 2.51 -3.61 17.81
CA LEU A 263 1.25 -3.91 18.50
C LEU A 263 0.70 -5.29 18.11
N SER A 264 0.81 -5.67 16.85
CA SER A 264 0.33 -6.96 16.34
C SER A 264 1.14 -8.13 16.90
N ILE A 265 2.46 -7.98 17.05
CA ILE A 265 3.32 -8.98 17.71
C ILE A 265 2.94 -9.11 19.19
N LEU A 266 2.63 -8.00 19.87
CA LEU A 266 2.18 -8.02 21.27
C LEU A 266 0.75 -8.55 21.43
N ALA A 267 -0.11 -8.39 20.41
CA ALA A 267 -1.47 -8.91 20.39
C ALA A 267 -1.52 -10.44 20.54
N GLY A 268 -0.52 -11.15 20.03
CA GLY A 268 -0.39 -12.60 20.21
C GLY A 268 -0.14 -13.04 21.67
N LYS A 269 0.05 -12.10 22.61
CA LYS A 269 0.29 -12.40 24.03
C LYS A 269 -0.92 -12.10 24.92
N THR A 270 -1.69 -11.06 24.62
CA THR A 270 -2.84 -10.63 25.46
C THR A 270 -3.92 -9.95 24.61
N ALA A 271 -5.18 -10.13 25.00
CA ALA A 271 -6.32 -9.48 24.35
C ALA A 271 -6.24 -7.94 24.38
N PHE A 272 -5.63 -7.35 25.41
CA PHE A 272 -5.43 -5.90 25.50
C PHE A 272 -4.72 -5.32 24.28
N PHE A 273 -3.60 -5.94 23.87
CA PHE A 273 -2.86 -5.51 22.68
C PHE A 273 -3.61 -5.83 21.38
N ALA A 274 -4.47 -6.85 21.37
CA ALA A 274 -5.32 -7.13 20.21
C ALA A 274 -6.35 -5.99 19.97
N TYR A 275 -7.01 -5.50 21.03
CA TYR A 275 -7.86 -4.31 20.93
C TYR A 275 -7.05 -3.09 20.49
N LEU A 276 -5.87 -2.87 21.08
CA LEU A 276 -5.05 -1.72 20.73
C LEU A 276 -4.59 -1.77 19.26
N ALA A 277 -4.18 -2.93 18.75
CA ALA A 277 -3.82 -3.12 17.35
C ALA A 277 -5.00 -2.86 16.41
N ALA A 278 -6.20 -3.37 16.73
CA ALA A 278 -7.39 -3.19 15.90
C ALA A 278 -7.88 -1.73 15.86
N ILE A 279 -7.88 -1.05 17.01
CA ILE A 279 -8.22 0.39 17.11
C ILE A 279 -7.15 1.24 16.42
N PHE A 280 -5.87 0.96 16.67
CA PHE A 280 -4.78 1.70 16.06
C PHE A 280 -4.73 1.48 14.54
N GLY A 281 -5.02 0.29 14.05
CA GLY A 281 -5.08 -0.01 12.62
C GLY A 281 -6.10 0.86 11.88
N THR A 282 -7.25 1.15 12.50
CA THR A 282 -8.29 2.00 11.90
C THR A 282 -8.02 3.49 12.13
N LEU A 283 -7.87 3.91 13.38
CA LEU A 283 -7.72 5.33 13.73
C LEU A 283 -6.34 5.89 13.39
N GLY A 284 -5.29 5.08 13.52
CA GLY A 284 -3.92 5.46 13.17
C GLY A 284 -3.78 5.75 11.67
N HIS A 285 -4.47 5.00 10.81
CA HIS A 285 -4.49 5.27 9.38
C HIS A 285 -5.16 6.63 9.07
N GLU A 286 -6.28 6.95 9.73
CA GLU A 286 -6.91 8.27 9.58
C GLU A 286 -6.01 9.40 10.10
N TRP A 287 -5.27 9.15 11.18
CA TRP A 287 -4.28 10.10 11.69
C TRP A 287 -3.16 10.37 10.66
N VAL A 288 -2.66 9.35 9.96
CA VAL A 288 -1.67 9.52 8.87
C VAL A 288 -2.22 10.47 7.80
N LEU A 289 -3.46 10.26 7.36
CA LEU A 289 -4.11 11.10 6.36
C LEU A 289 -4.37 12.52 6.87
N ALA A 290 -4.84 12.66 8.10
CA ALA A 290 -5.11 13.96 8.72
C ALA A 290 -3.84 14.81 8.85
N VAL A 291 -2.73 14.21 9.28
CA VAL A 291 -1.43 14.88 9.37
C VAL A 291 -0.92 15.29 7.99
N SER A 292 -1.04 14.44 6.96
CA SER A 292 -0.67 14.80 5.59
C SER A 292 -1.48 16.00 5.06
N ARG A 293 -2.80 16.01 5.30
CA ARG A 293 -3.71 17.11 4.90
C ARG A 293 -3.41 18.40 5.63
N ARG A 294 -3.17 18.34 6.94
CA ARG A 294 -2.86 19.50 7.79
C ARG A 294 -1.66 20.29 7.26
N PHE A 295 -0.64 19.62 6.72
CA PHE A 295 0.50 20.31 6.13
C PHE A 295 0.15 21.10 4.87
N GLU A 296 -0.83 20.65 4.09
CA GLU A 296 -1.27 21.37 2.88
C GLU A 296 -2.18 22.54 3.20
N THR A 297 -2.92 22.50 4.32
CA THR A 297 -3.85 23.57 4.71
C THR A 297 -3.21 24.65 5.57
N GLU A 298 -2.22 24.32 6.40
CA GLU A 298 -1.61 25.29 7.34
C GLU A 298 -0.36 25.99 6.78
N ARG A 299 0.24 25.47 5.71
CA ARG A 299 1.46 26.06 5.12
C ARG A 299 1.12 26.91 3.90
N GLN A 300 1.98 27.89 3.63
CA GLN A 300 1.85 28.73 2.45
C GLN A 300 2.07 27.89 1.17
N PRO A 301 1.22 28.05 0.14
CA PRO A 301 1.44 27.42 -1.15
C PRO A 301 2.73 27.92 -1.79
N ILE A 302 3.43 27.03 -2.51
CA ILE A 302 4.71 27.38 -3.15
C ILE A 302 4.53 27.95 -4.56
N TYR A 303 3.45 27.61 -5.26
CA TYR A 303 3.13 28.16 -6.59
C TYR A 303 1.95 29.12 -6.48
N THR A 304 2.25 30.42 -6.37
CA THR A 304 1.24 31.48 -6.24
C THR A 304 1.42 32.52 -7.34
N SER A 305 0.42 33.38 -7.54
CA SER A 305 0.53 34.48 -8.50
C SER A 305 1.67 35.41 -8.08
N ASN A 306 2.73 35.48 -8.88
CA ASN A 306 3.86 36.35 -8.64
C ASN A 306 3.73 37.63 -9.50
N PRO A 307 3.74 38.84 -8.92
CA PRO A 307 3.69 40.08 -9.70
C PRO A 307 4.94 40.32 -10.55
N ASP A 308 6.07 39.70 -10.19
CA ASP A 308 7.36 39.90 -10.84
C ASP A 308 7.59 38.98 -12.05
N GLY A 309 6.70 38.00 -12.29
CA GLY A 309 6.81 37.08 -13.43
C GLY A 309 5.98 35.80 -13.29
N LEU A 310 6.16 34.87 -14.22
CA LEU A 310 5.49 33.57 -14.21
C LEU A 310 6.44 32.47 -13.72
N GLU A 311 6.09 31.85 -12.59
CA GLU A 311 6.87 30.73 -12.05
C GLU A 311 6.59 29.43 -12.84
N VAL A 312 7.65 28.76 -13.26
CA VAL A 312 7.59 27.48 -13.96
C VAL A 312 7.23 26.38 -12.97
N MET A 313 6.02 25.85 -13.06
CA MET A 313 5.59 24.75 -12.19
C MET A 313 6.31 23.43 -12.49
N ASP A 314 6.33 23.03 -13.75
CA ASP A 314 6.85 21.73 -14.18
C ASP A 314 7.48 21.82 -15.56
N VAL A 315 8.48 20.97 -15.83
CA VAL A 315 9.20 20.90 -17.09
C VAL A 315 9.21 19.45 -17.56
N ILE A 316 8.76 19.23 -18.79
CA ILE A 316 8.70 17.88 -19.36
C ILE A 316 10.12 17.43 -19.72
N ASP A 317 10.51 16.26 -19.24
CA ASP A 317 11.80 15.64 -19.57
C ASP A 317 12.00 15.55 -21.09
N GLY A 318 13.16 16.00 -21.58
CA GLY A 318 13.51 15.98 -23.00
C GLY A 318 12.86 17.08 -23.87
N SER A 319 12.01 17.92 -23.30
CA SER A 319 11.45 19.10 -23.99
C SER A 319 12.51 20.15 -24.34
N PRO A 320 12.24 21.09 -25.27
CA PRO A 320 13.14 22.22 -25.53
C PRO A 320 13.48 23.02 -24.27
N ALA A 321 12.50 23.26 -23.38
CA ALA A 321 12.71 23.93 -22.11
C ALA A 321 13.72 23.19 -21.22
N ALA A 322 13.59 21.85 -21.10
CA ALA A 322 14.56 21.05 -20.36
C ALA A 322 15.98 21.12 -20.97
N LYS A 323 16.08 21.13 -22.31
CA LYS A 323 17.37 21.28 -23.01
C LYS A 323 17.99 22.66 -22.84
N MET A 324 17.18 23.69 -22.60
CA MET A 324 17.62 25.04 -22.25
C MET A 324 18.02 25.17 -20.77
N GLY A 325 17.87 24.12 -19.97
CA GLY A 325 18.19 24.13 -18.54
C GLY A 325 17.11 24.72 -17.64
N ILE A 326 15.91 24.97 -18.18
CA ILE A 326 14.77 25.47 -17.39
C ILE A 326 14.31 24.36 -16.44
N VAL A 327 14.07 24.73 -15.18
CA VAL A 327 13.64 23.81 -14.13
C VAL A 327 12.40 24.35 -13.39
N SER A 328 11.73 23.44 -12.68
CA SER A 328 10.64 23.79 -11.77
C SER A 328 11.12 24.79 -10.70
N GLY A 329 10.41 25.91 -10.59
CA GLY A 329 10.71 27.06 -9.74
C GLY A 329 11.43 28.23 -10.43
N ASP A 330 11.82 28.10 -11.70
CA ASP A 330 12.37 29.24 -12.45
C ASP A 330 11.30 30.32 -12.66
N LEU A 331 11.71 31.60 -12.66
CA LEU A 331 10.82 32.74 -12.87
C LEU A 331 11.02 33.31 -14.28
N ILE A 332 9.96 33.28 -15.09
CA ILE A 332 9.94 33.93 -16.41
C ILE A 332 9.53 35.40 -16.21
N THR A 333 10.47 36.31 -16.43
CA THR A 333 10.27 37.76 -16.26
C THR A 333 10.03 38.51 -17.59
N GLY A 334 10.20 37.83 -18.72
CA GLY A 334 10.00 38.40 -20.06
C GLY A 334 10.07 37.31 -21.14
N ILE A 335 9.43 37.56 -22.29
CA ILE A 335 9.41 36.70 -23.48
C ILE A 335 9.86 37.54 -24.68
#